data_AF-X1QGF1-F1
#
_entry.id   AF-X1QGF1-F1
#
_cell.length_a   1.000
_cell.length_b   1.000
_cell.length_c   1.000
_cell.angle_alpha   90.00
_cell.angle_beta   90.00
_cell.angle_gamma   90.00
#
_symmetry.space_group_name_H-M   'P 1'
#
loop_
_entity.id
_entity.type
_entity.pdbx_description
1 polymer ?
#
loop_
_entity_poly.entity_id
_entity_poly.type
_entity_poly.pdbx_seq_one_letter_code
_entity_poly.pdbx_strand_id
1 'polypeptide(L)'
;MALNNYEEIVTNFASTTLVLAGPGAGKTYLLADRVKRLLDNGIDKGIITVLTFGKDANQHMINELTKPRGFNIPFKELPHISTMHSLGFEIVREKPHDINLLKTDLRVQEDENVKRLMYRDASLILDYTEDDSKEALKCKQYGDCKENPEEKKCQICEQYWKIMSKCNYMDFDDQILFACRILEKNPPILKKYQFRAKHLLVDEYQDINTAQFRLIELLSRESRNGLFVVG
;
A
#
# COMPACT_ATOMS: atom_id res chain seq x y z
N MET A 1 -19.84 -15.59 5.42
CA MET A 1 -20.81 -16.22 4.50
C MET A 1 -20.15 -16.25 3.13
N ALA A 2 -20.10 -17.39 2.45
CA ALA A 2 -19.57 -17.45 1.09
C ALA A 2 -20.63 -16.90 0.13
N LEU A 3 -20.33 -15.80 -0.55
CA LEU A 3 -21.20 -15.19 -1.56
C LEU A 3 -20.81 -15.81 -2.90
N ASN A 4 -21.75 -16.50 -3.55
CA ASN A 4 -21.50 -17.18 -4.83
C ASN A 4 -22.14 -16.45 -6.02
N ASN A 5 -22.92 -15.40 -5.75
CA ASN A 5 -23.60 -14.62 -6.78
C ASN A 5 -22.87 -13.28 -7.00
N TYR A 6 -22.57 -12.97 -8.26
CA TYR A 6 -21.90 -11.73 -8.66
C TYR A 6 -22.59 -10.47 -8.11
N GLU A 7 -23.91 -10.36 -8.28
CA GLU A 7 -24.67 -9.17 -7.82
C GLU A 7 -24.60 -9.02 -6.30
N GLU A 8 -24.65 -10.13 -5.56
CA GLU A 8 -24.51 -10.13 -4.11
C GLU A 8 -23.11 -9.69 -3.67
N ILE A 9 -22.07 -10.12 -4.39
CA ILE A 9 -20.67 -9.74 -4.13
C ILE A 9 -20.48 -8.23 -4.33
N VAL A 10 -20.94 -7.66 -5.44
CA VAL A 10 -20.69 -6.24 -5.76
C VAL A 10 -21.56 -5.28 -4.95
N THR A 11 -22.72 -5.72 -4.45
CA THR A 11 -23.64 -4.88 -3.65
C THR A 11 -23.54 -5.08 -2.14
N ASN A 12 -22.85 -6.11 -1.65
CA ASN A 12 -22.65 -6.28 -0.21
C ASN A 12 -21.63 -5.26 0.34
N PHE A 13 -22.14 -4.15 0.86
CA PHE A 13 -21.36 -3.07 1.49
C PHE A 13 -21.23 -3.18 3.01
N ALA A 14 -21.89 -4.17 3.62
CA ALA A 14 -22.08 -4.25 5.07
C ALA A 14 -21.16 -5.26 5.76
N SER A 15 -20.32 -5.98 5.02
CA SER A 15 -19.37 -6.95 5.58
C SER A 15 -18.03 -6.93 4.87
N THR A 16 -16.98 -7.30 5.61
CA THR A 16 -15.68 -7.62 5.01
C THR A 16 -15.86 -8.75 3.99
N THR A 17 -15.37 -8.53 2.77
CA THR A 17 -15.52 -9.50 1.68
C THR A 17 -14.16 -9.81 1.06
N LEU A 18 -13.83 -11.10 1.00
CA LEU A 18 -12.71 -11.65 0.23
C LEU A 18 -13.29 -12.37 -0.98
N VAL A 19 -12.92 -11.94 -2.18
CA VAL A 19 -13.29 -12.59 -3.43
C VAL A 19 -12.10 -13.40 -3.92
N LEU A 20 -12.28 -14.72 -3.99
CA LEU A 20 -11.29 -15.64 -4.56
C LEU A 20 -11.56 -15.81 -6.05
N ALA A 21 -10.62 -15.39 -6.90
CA ALA A 21 -10.81 -15.36 -8.34
C ALA A 21 -9.56 -15.83 -9.10
N GLY A 22 -9.73 -16.74 -10.05
CA GLY A 22 -8.63 -17.19 -10.91
C GLY A 22 -8.17 -16.11 -11.91
N PRO A 23 -7.00 -16.31 -12.56
CA PRO A 23 -6.57 -15.47 -13.66
C PRO A 23 -7.66 -15.36 -14.75
N GLY A 24 -7.90 -14.14 -15.26
CA GLY A 24 -8.91 -13.89 -16.29
C GLY A 24 -10.37 -13.90 -15.81
N ALA A 25 -10.64 -14.09 -14.52
CA ALA A 25 -12.01 -14.10 -13.96
C ALA A 25 -12.67 -12.70 -13.83
N GLY A 26 -12.04 -11.65 -14.36
CA GLY A 26 -12.61 -10.30 -14.34
C GLY A 26 -12.45 -9.55 -13.00
N LYS A 27 -11.43 -9.87 -12.19
CA LYS A 27 -11.12 -9.21 -10.89
C LYS A 27 -11.23 -7.68 -10.95
N THR A 28 -10.54 -7.07 -11.90
CA THR A 28 -10.51 -5.61 -12.05
C THR A 28 -11.87 -5.04 -12.44
N TYR A 29 -12.63 -5.73 -13.30
CA TYR A 29 -13.99 -5.32 -13.66
C TYR A 29 -14.92 -5.37 -12.45
N LEU A 30 -14.84 -6.44 -11.66
CA LEU A 30 -15.64 -6.61 -10.44
C LEU A 30 -15.33 -5.53 -9.39
N LEU A 31 -14.07 -5.17 -9.19
CA LEU A 31 -13.69 -4.04 -8.35
C LEU A 31 -14.23 -2.70 -8.89
N ALA A 32 -14.14 -2.48 -10.19
CA ALA A 32 -14.64 -1.27 -10.83
C ALA A 32 -16.18 -1.17 -10.74
N ASP A 33 -16.90 -2.27 -10.94
CA ASP A 33 -18.35 -2.33 -10.75
C ASP A 33 -18.71 -2.02 -9.30
N ARG A 34 -18.00 -2.60 -8.33
CA ARG A 34 -18.22 -2.27 -6.91
C ARG A 34 -18.05 -0.78 -6.63
N VAL A 35 -17.03 -0.13 -7.18
CA VAL A 35 -16.86 1.34 -7.08
C VAL A 35 -18.08 2.05 -7.65
N LYS A 36 -18.54 1.67 -8.86
CA LYS A 36 -19.73 2.25 -9.47
C LYS A 36 -20.97 2.06 -8.59
N ARG A 37 -21.20 0.87 -8.07
CA ARG A 37 -22.36 0.57 -7.20
C ARG A 37 -22.31 1.37 -5.90
N LEU A 38 -21.14 1.57 -5.29
CA LEU A 38 -21.02 2.43 -4.10
C LEU A 38 -21.46 3.86 -4.43
N LEU A 39 -20.95 4.44 -5.52
CA LEU A 39 -21.28 5.80 -5.95
C LEU A 39 -22.77 5.93 -6.32
N ASP A 40 -23.35 4.95 -7.03
CA ASP A 40 -24.77 4.93 -7.39
C ASP A 40 -25.70 4.85 -6.18
N ASN A 41 -25.22 4.25 -5.09
CA ASN A 41 -25.93 4.20 -3.81
C ASN A 41 -25.69 5.46 -2.94
N GLY A 42 -25.10 6.51 -3.52
CA GLY A 42 -24.89 7.78 -2.84
C GLY A 42 -23.75 7.78 -1.81
N ILE A 43 -22.88 6.76 -1.82
CA ILE A 43 -21.68 6.76 -0.99
C ILE A 43 -20.74 7.85 -1.49
N ASP A 44 -20.31 8.73 -0.58
CA ASP A 44 -19.39 9.81 -0.91
C ASP A 44 -18.05 9.26 -1.41
N LYS A 45 -17.59 9.74 -2.58
CA LYS A 45 -16.32 9.33 -3.18
C LYS A 45 -15.11 9.59 -2.28
N GLY A 46 -15.20 10.56 -1.36
CA GLY A 46 -14.13 10.93 -0.44
C GLY A 46 -13.88 9.91 0.67
N ILE A 47 -14.79 8.95 0.85
CA ILE A 47 -14.64 7.84 1.80
C ILE A 47 -14.41 6.48 1.13
N ILE A 48 -14.15 6.47 -0.18
CA ILE A 48 -13.80 5.29 -0.97
C ILE A 48 -12.33 5.39 -1.36
N THR A 49 -11.56 4.33 -1.10
CA THR A 49 -10.15 4.20 -1.50
C THR A 49 -9.95 2.87 -2.21
N VAL A 50 -9.33 2.89 -3.39
CA VAL A 50 -8.95 1.72 -4.18
C VAL A 50 -7.42 1.62 -4.22
N LEU A 51 -6.88 0.48 -3.78
CA LEU A 51 -5.46 0.17 -3.80
C LEU A 51 -5.16 -0.91 -4.84
N THR A 52 -4.29 -0.57 -5.80
CA THR A 52 -3.81 -1.50 -6.83
C THR A 52 -2.35 -1.89 -6.57
N PHE A 53 -1.93 -3.05 -7.10
CA PHE A 53 -0.57 -3.54 -6.92
C PHE A 53 0.47 -2.72 -7.72
N GLY A 54 0.19 -2.47 -9.00
CA GLY A 54 1.11 -1.80 -9.92
C GLY A 54 0.52 -0.55 -10.58
N LYS A 55 1.40 0.24 -11.23
CA LYS A 55 1.02 1.42 -12.02
C LYS A 55 0.10 1.05 -13.19
N ASP A 56 0.36 -0.08 -13.85
CA ASP A 56 -0.47 -0.56 -14.96
C ASP A 56 -1.88 -0.95 -14.51
N ALA A 57 -1.99 -1.68 -13.40
CA ALA A 57 -3.28 -2.02 -12.79
C ALA A 57 -4.05 -0.77 -12.34
N ASN A 58 -3.34 0.25 -11.83
CA ASN A 58 -3.93 1.53 -11.47
C ASN A 58 -4.54 2.23 -12.71
N GLN A 59 -3.75 2.35 -13.77
CA GLN A 59 -4.19 2.99 -15.00
C GLN A 59 -5.35 2.22 -15.65
N HIS A 60 -5.30 0.88 -15.61
CA HIS A 60 -6.37 0.03 -16.08
C HIS A 60 -7.66 0.24 -15.29
N MET A 61 -7.59 0.31 -13.95
CA MET A 61 -8.75 0.62 -13.08
C MET A 61 -9.37 1.97 -13.43
N ILE A 62 -8.56 3.03 -13.59
CA ILE A 62 -9.04 4.36 -13.98
C ILE A 62 -9.71 4.30 -15.36
N ASN A 63 -9.10 3.61 -16.33
CA ASN A 63 -9.66 3.46 -17.66
C ASN A 63 -10.99 2.70 -17.65
N GLU A 64 -11.10 1.63 -16.85
CA GLU A 64 -12.32 0.83 -16.71
C GLU A 64 -13.50 1.66 -16.18
N LEU A 65 -13.23 2.49 -15.16
CA LEU A 65 -14.24 3.36 -14.53
C LEU A 65 -14.67 4.51 -15.43
N THR A 66 -13.76 5.05 -16.26
CA THR A 66 -14.01 6.29 -17.02
C THR A 66 -14.43 6.06 -18.47
N LYS A 67 -14.10 4.92 -19.08
CA LYS A 67 -14.37 4.69 -20.51
C LYS A 67 -15.89 4.71 -20.81
N PRO A 68 -16.35 5.30 -21.94
CA PRO A 68 -17.78 5.42 -22.27
C PRO A 68 -18.53 4.09 -22.39
N ARG A 69 -17.84 3.02 -22.84
CA ARG A 69 -18.39 1.66 -22.92
C ARG A 69 -18.20 0.85 -21.62
N GLY A 70 -17.67 1.48 -20.58
CA GLY A 70 -17.48 0.92 -19.24
C GLY A 70 -18.48 1.54 -18.29
N PHE A 71 -18.01 1.98 -17.11
CA PHE A 71 -18.88 2.59 -16.11
C PHE A 71 -19.17 4.08 -16.33
N ASN A 72 -18.44 4.72 -17.26
CA ASN A 72 -18.62 6.11 -17.69
C ASN A 72 -18.69 7.13 -16.53
N ILE A 73 -17.88 6.91 -15.49
CA ILE A 73 -17.79 7.81 -14.34
C ILE A 73 -16.92 9.02 -14.73
N PRO A 74 -17.41 10.27 -14.56
CA PRO A 74 -16.59 11.45 -14.81
C PRO A 74 -15.31 11.44 -13.96
N PHE A 75 -14.17 11.80 -14.56
CA PHE A 75 -12.87 11.77 -13.85
C PHE A 75 -12.89 12.54 -12.51
N LYS A 76 -13.60 13.68 -12.48
CA LYS A 76 -13.77 14.51 -11.26
C LYS A 76 -14.56 13.82 -10.15
N GLU A 77 -15.33 12.78 -10.45
CA GLU A 77 -16.18 12.02 -9.53
C GLU A 77 -15.53 10.72 -9.06
N LEU A 78 -14.35 10.38 -9.59
CA LEU A 78 -13.61 9.21 -9.14
C LEU A 78 -13.24 9.32 -7.65
N PRO A 79 -13.28 8.18 -6.93
CA PRO A 79 -12.75 8.10 -5.58
C PRO A 79 -11.22 8.16 -5.59
N HIS A 80 -10.60 8.02 -4.43
CA HIS A 80 -9.14 7.91 -4.36
C HIS A 80 -8.67 6.56 -4.91
N ILE A 81 -7.93 6.57 -6.01
CA ILE A 81 -7.39 5.36 -6.66
C ILE A 81 -5.86 5.53 -6.76
N SER A 82 -5.11 4.66 -6.10
CA SER A 82 -3.64 4.72 -6.08
C SER A 82 -3.03 3.33 -5.98
N THR A 83 -1.72 3.22 -6.24
CA THR A 83 -0.98 2.04 -5.76
C THR A 83 -0.78 2.15 -4.25
N MET A 84 -0.44 1.04 -3.58
CA MET A 84 -0.07 1.08 -2.16
C MET A 84 1.16 1.98 -1.92
N HIS A 85 2.15 1.89 -2.81
CA HIS A 85 3.38 2.69 -2.79
C HIS A 85 3.10 4.19 -2.87
N SER A 86 2.23 4.61 -3.81
CA SER A 86 1.82 6.02 -3.94
C SER A 86 1.08 6.52 -2.70
N LEU A 87 0.20 5.71 -2.11
CA LEU A 87 -0.46 6.07 -0.84
C LEU A 87 0.55 6.15 0.31
N GLY A 88 1.48 5.21 0.39
CA GLY A 88 2.54 5.21 1.39
C GLY A 88 3.38 6.48 1.32
N PHE A 89 3.79 6.86 0.11
CA PHE A 89 4.49 8.13 -0.13
C PHE A 89 3.66 9.36 0.27
N GLU A 90 2.35 9.37 -0.03
CA GLU A 90 1.43 10.43 0.39
C GLU A 90 1.43 10.59 1.91
N ILE A 91 1.29 9.48 2.65
CA ILE A 91 1.30 9.45 4.11
C ILE A 91 2.65 9.94 4.66
N VAL A 92 3.77 9.49 4.07
CA VAL A 92 5.10 9.89 4.53
C VAL A 92 5.29 11.41 4.46
N ARG A 93 4.74 12.07 3.44
CA ARG A 93 4.85 13.52 3.26
C ARG A 93 4.11 14.34 4.31
N GLU A 94 3.19 13.74 5.07
CA GLU A 94 2.52 14.41 6.20
C GLU A 94 3.49 14.64 7.37
N LYS A 95 4.38 13.68 7.65
CA LYS A 95 5.32 13.69 8.78
C LYS A 95 6.69 13.07 8.45
N PRO A 96 7.42 13.60 7.46
CA PRO A 96 8.71 13.01 7.04
C PRO A 96 9.77 13.07 8.15
N HIS A 97 9.68 14.05 9.06
CA HIS A 97 10.63 14.20 10.16
C HIS A 97 10.55 13.06 11.20
N ASP A 98 9.41 12.38 11.34
CA ASP A 98 9.21 11.29 12.31
C ASP A 98 10.02 10.03 11.97
N ILE A 99 10.59 9.99 10.76
CA ILE A 99 11.43 8.92 10.24
C ILE A 99 12.83 9.41 9.87
N ASN A 100 13.22 10.66 10.19
CA ASN A 100 14.49 11.29 9.80
C ASN A 100 14.60 11.65 8.30
N LEU A 101 13.50 12.03 7.68
CA LEU A 101 13.49 12.64 6.35
C LEU A 101 13.06 14.10 6.40
N LEU A 102 13.39 14.82 5.34
CA LEU A 102 12.99 16.20 5.09
C LEU A 102 11.83 16.22 4.08
N LYS A 103 10.92 17.19 4.27
CA LYS A 103 9.77 17.35 3.37
C LYS A 103 10.16 17.85 1.98
N THR A 104 11.16 18.73 1.91
CA THR A 104 11.74 19.23 0.66
C THR A 104 12.69 18.20 0.08
N ASP A 105 12.72 18.07 -1.26
CA ASP A 105 13.62 17.15 -1.96
C ASP A 105 13.49 15.67 -1.54
N LEU A 106 12.31 15.24 -1.10
CA LEU A 106 12.07 13.84 -0.78
C LEU A 106 12.01 13.01 -2.07
N ARG A 107 12.91 12.04 -2.21
CA ARG A 107 13.10 11.26 -3.45
C ARG A 107 12.93 9.77 -3.23
N VAL A 108 12.52 9.09 -4.30
CA VAL A 108 12.36 7.64 -4.33
C VAL A 108 13.47 7.04 -5.17
N GLN A 109 14.18 6.06 -4.62
CA GLN A 109 15.17 5.25 -5.32
C GLN A 109 14.48 4.04 -5.95
N GLU A 110 14.40 4.02 -7.27
CA GLU A 110 13.66 2.99 -8.01
C GLU A 110 14.58 1.89 -8.61
N ASP A 111 15.88 2.16 -8.76
CA ASP A 111 16.83 1.21 -9.34
C ASP A 111 17.23 0.13 -8.32
N GLU A 112 16.86 -1.11 -8.61
CA GLU A 112 17.13 -2.30 -7.80
C GLU A 112 18.63 -2.66 -7.72
N ASN A 113 19.44 -2.34 -8.73
CA ASN A 113 20.88 -2.57 -8.66
C ASN A 113 21.53 -1.60 -7.68
N VAL A 114 21.12 -0.32 -7.73
CA VAL A 114 21.58 0.68 -6.76
C VAL A 114 21.15 0.28 -5.35
N LYS A 115 19.90 -0.15 -5.16
CA LYS A 115 19.41 -0.67 -3.87
C LYS A 115 20.30 -1.82 -3.36
N ARG A 116 20.58 -2.83 -4.20
CA ARG A 116 21.45 -3.95 -3.84
C ARG A 116 22.86 -3.52 -3.45
N LEU A 117 23.46 -2.59 -4.21
CA LEU A 117 24.78 -2.03 -3.89
C LEU A 117 24.77 -1.32 -2.54
N MET A 118 23.75 -0.52 -2.26
CA MET A 118 23.64 0.20 -0.98
C MET A 118 23.42 -0.74 0.21
N TYR A 119 22.67 -1.84 0.04
CA TYR A 119 22.55 -2.87 1.08
C TYR A 119 23.88 -3.60 1.31
N ARG A 120 24.62 -3.90 0.24
CA ARG A 120 25.96 -4.48 0.35
C ARG A 120 26.90 -3.55 1.12
N ASP A 121 26.94 -2.27 0.76
CA ASP A 121 27.77 -1.27 1.44
C ASP A 121 27.36 -1.12 2.92
N ALA A 122 26.06 -1.14 3.22
CA ALA A 122 25.55 -1.15 4.60
C ALA A 122 26.05 -2.36 5.40
N SER A 123 26.09 -3.54 4.78
CA SER A 123 26.62 -4.76 5.39
C SER A 123 28.11 -4.67 5.68
N LEU A 124 28.90 -4.22 4.69
CA LEU A 124 30.36 -4.08 4.84
C LEU A 124 30.75 -3.03 5.88
N ILE A 125 29.99 -1.94 6.03
CA ILE A 125 30.23 -0.92 7.07
C ILE A 125 30.07 -1.50 8.48
N LEU A 126 29.26 -2.54 8.65
CA LEU A 126 29.08 -3.25 9.92
C LEU A 126 30.06 -4.41 10.11
N ASP A 127 31.07 -4.53 9.24
CA ASP A 127 32.02 -5.65 9.19
C ASP A 127 31.35 -7.02 8.95
N TYR A 128 30.20 -7.03 8.25
CA TYR A 128 29.50 -8.23 7.80
C TYR A 128 29.84 -8.58 6.35
N THR A 129 29.34 -9.71 5.87
CA THR A 129 29.63 -10.23 4.52
C THR A 129 28.64 -9.68 3.48
N GLU A 130 29.00 -9.80 2.19
CA GLU A 130 28.06 -9.49 1.10
C GLU A 130 26.84 -10.44 1.10
N ASP A 131 27.00 -11.68 1.58
CA ASP A 131 25.89 -12.63 1.64
C ASP A 131 24.87 -12.25 2.72
N ASP A 132 25.32 -11.72 3.86
CA ASP A 132 24.45 -11.21 4.93
C ASP A 132 23.49 -10.10 4.40
N SER A 133 23.91 -9.34 3.37
CA SER A 133 23.06 -8.27 2.80
C SER A 133 21.87 -8.81 1.99
N LYS A 134 21.94 -10.04 1.48
CA LYS A 134 20.86 -10.63 0.65
C LYS A 134 19.60 -10.90 1.47
N GLU A 135 19.76 -11.31 2.72
CA GLU A 135 18.63 -11.50 3.64
C GLU A 135 18.02 -10.17 4.09
N ALA A 136 18.87 -9.14 4.26
CA ALA A 136 18.44 -7.80 4.63
C ALA A 136 17.56 -7.12 3.56
N LEU A 137 17.75 -7.42 2.26
CA LEU A 137 16.99 -6.81 1.17
C LEU A 137 15.47 -6.89 1.32
N LYS A 138 14.97 -7.93 1.99
CA LYS A 138 13.53 -8.15 2.20
C LYS A 138 13.05 -7.81 3.60
N CYS A 139 13.92 -7.39 4.53
CA CYS A 139 13.55 -7.18 5.93
C CYS A 139 12.33 -6.26 6.07
N LYS A 140 12.27 -5.18 5.27
CA LYS A 140 11.22 -4.16 5.29
C LYS A 140 9.87 -4.67 4.81
N GLN A 141 9.86 -5.71 3.98
CA GLN A 141 8.63 -6.37 3.52
C GLN A 141 7.98 -7.20 4.62
N TYR A 142 8.80 -7.70 5.56
CA TYR A 142 8.34 -8.49 6.71
C TYR A 142 8.06 -7.64 7.95
N GLY A 143 8.49 -6.38 7.97
CA GLY A 143 8.18 -5.42 9.01
C GLY A 143 9.39 -4.65 9.50
N ASP A 144 9.33 -4.22 10.75
CA ASP A 144 10.21 -3.20 11.29
C ASP A 144 11.35 -3.73 12.18
N CYS A 145 11.64 -5.03 12.10
CA CYS A 145 12.69 -5.68 12.91
C CYS A 145 12.58 -5.46 14.44
N LYS A 146 11.42 -5.03 14.95
CA LYS A 146 11.20 -4.66 16.36
C LYS A 146 11.35 -5.84 17.31
N GLU A 147 11.01 -7.05 16.86
CA GLU A 147 11.05 -8.24 17.69
C GLU A 147 12.49 -8.70 17.96
N ASN A 148 13.36 -8.65 16.95
CA ASN A 148 14.75 -9.10 17.04
C ASN A 148 15.72 -8.07 16.43
N PRO A 149 15.92 -6.91 17.06
CA PRO A 149 16.74 -5.83 16.52
C PRO A 149 18.23 -6.20 16.37
N GLU A 150 18.71 -7.15 17.18
CA GLU A 150 20.10 -7.63 17.18
C GLU A 150 20.42 -8.62 16.05
N GLU A 151 19.43 -9.05 15.26
CA GLU A 151 19.71 -9.86 14.09
C GLU A 151 20.48 -9.04 13.05
N LYS A 152 21.53 -9.64 12.47
CA LYS A 152 22.37 -8.99 11.45
C LYS A 152 21.56 -8.29 10.37
N LYS A 153 20.53 -8.97 9.83
CA LYS A 153 19.68 -8.41 8.77
C LYS A 153 19.02 -7.09 9.20
N CYS A 154 18.63 -6.97 10.46
CA CYS A 154 17.99 -5.79 11.02
C CYS A 154 18.99 -4.65 11.21
N GLN A 155 20.19 -4.94 11.70
CA GLN A 155 21.27 -3.96 11.80
C GLN A 155 21.70 -3.45 10.41
N ILE A 156 21.80 -4.34 9.42
CA ILE A 156 22.07 -3.96 8.02
C ILE A 156 20.96 -3.05 7.48
N CYS A 157 19.69 -3.38 7.73
CA CYS A 157 18.56 -2.56 7.28
C CYS A 157 18.55 -1.17 7.92
N GLU A 158 18.87 -1.08 9.21
CA GLU A 158 19.02 0.22 9.89
C GLU A 158 20.21 1.00 9.32
N GLN A 159 21.31 0.34 9.03
CA GLN A 159 22.48 0.99 8.44
C GLN A 159 22.21 1.47 7.01
N TYR A 160 21.53 0.66 6.19
CA TYR A 160 21.02 1.07 4.89
C TYR A 160 20.14 2.32 5.01
N TRP A 161 19.25 2.35 6.02
CA TRP A 161 18.40 3.50 6.28
C TRP A 161 19.21 4.77 6.62
N LYS A 162 20.25 4.65 7.43
CA LYS A 162 21.17 5.77 7.75
C LYS A 162 21.88 6.29 6.51
N ILE A 163 22.23 5.43 5.55
CA ILE A 163 22.84 5.86 4.28
C ILE A 163 21.81 6.62 3.43
N MET A 164 20.62 6.06 3.24
CA MET A 164 19.56 6.66 2.40
C MET A 164 19.07 8.02 2.93
N SER A 165 18.82 8.11 4.24
CA SER A 165 18.31 9.33 4.87
C SER A 165 19.29 10.51 4.80
N LYS A 166 20.60 10.28 4.75
CA LYS A 166 21.61 11.35 4.53
C LYS A 166 21.42 12.09 3.20
N CYS A 167 20.87 11.41 2.20
CA CYS A 167 20.58 11.98 0.88
C CYS A 167 19.10 12.36 0.72
N ASN A 168 18.29 12.21 1.77
CA ASN A 168 16.83 12.38 1.75
C ASN A 168 16.10 11.45 0.75
N TYR A 169 16.62 10.24 0.57
CA TYR A 169 16.00 9.20 -0.24
C TYR A 169 15.25 8.19 0.61
N MET A 170 14.26 7.56 -0.02
CA MET A 170 13.62 6.31 0.42
C MET A 170 13.51 5.36 -0.77
N ASP A 171 13.36 4.06 -0.54
CA ASP A 171 12.97 3.11 -1.58
C ASP A 171 11.45 2.81 -1.57
N PHE A 172 10.98 1.88 -2.41
CA PHE A 172 9.57 1.49 -2.44
C PHE A 172 9.11 0.77 -1.16
N ASP A 173 9.95 -0.10 -0.58
CA ASP A 173 9.58 -0.82 0.66
C ASP A 173 9.47 0.18 1.84
N ASP A 174 10.33 1.20 1.85
CA ASP A 174 10.29 2.30 2.81
C ASP A 174 8.97 3.08 2.78
N GLN A 175 8.38 3.32 1.60
CA GLN A 175 7.10 4.04 1.48
C GLN A 175 6.00 3.36 2.30
N ILE A 176 5.96 2.02 2.28
CA ILE A 176 4.95 1.24 3.01
C ILE A 176 5.32 1.16 4.49
N LEU A 177 6.55 0.76 4.81
CA LEU A 177 7.00 0.59 6.19
C LEU A 177 6.89 1.91 6.98
N PHE A 178 7.30 3.02 6.39
CA PHE A 178 7.26 4.32 7.05
C PHE A 178 5.86 4.90 7.14
N ALA A 179 5.00 4.65 6.14
CA ALA A 179 3.58 4.98 6.28
C ALA A 179 2.97 4.28 7.50
N CYS A 180 3.22 2.99 7.68
CA CYS A 180 2.81 2.26 8.89
C CYS A 180 3.35 2.91 10.16
N ARG A 181 4.65 3.21 10.24
CA ARG A 181 5.25 3.88 11.41
C ARG A 181 4.61 5.24 11.71
N ILE A 182 4.38 6.07 10.69
CA ILE A 182 3.78 7.39 10.84
C ILE A 182 2.34 7.28 11.33
N LEU A 183 1.55 6.39 10.74
CA LEU A 183 0.16 6.15 11.15
C LEU A 183 0.06 5.66 12.59
N GLU A 184 0.92 4.72 12.99
CA GLU A 184 0.96 4.17 14.35
C GLU A 184 1.33 5.24 15.40
N LYS A 185 2.28 6.13 15.07
CA LYS A 185 2.71 7.20 15.97
C LYS A 185 1.78 8.41 15.99
N ASN A 186 0.97 8.61 14.95
CA ASN A 186 0.13 9.79 14.78
C ASN A 186 -1.37 9.43 14.65
N PRO A 187 -2.09 9.20 15.77
CA PRO A 187 -3.53 8.86 15.73
C PRO A 187 -4.41 9.84 14.93
N PRO A 188 -4.18 11.17 14.94
CA PRO A 188 -4.98 12.08 14.11
C PRO A 188 -4.79 11.86 12.61
N ILE A 189 -3.56 11.55 12.16
CA ILE A 189 -3.27 11.25 10.75
C ILE A 189 -3.91 9.91 10.40
N LEU A 190 -3.78 8.90 11.26
CA LEU A 190 -4.45 7.63 11.07
C LEU A 190 -5.96 7.77 10.91
N LYS A 191 -6.63 8.57 11.77
CA LYS A 191 -8.08 8.83 11.66
C LYS A 191 -8.46 9.51 10.35
N LYS A 192 -7.63 10.45 9.84
CA LYS A 192 -7.83 11.08 8.52
C LYS A 192 -7.85 10.04 7.39
N TYR A 193 -6.88 9.12 7.38
CA TYR A 193 -6.80 8.08 6.33
C TYR A 193 -7.85 6.97 6.52
N GLN A 194 -8.18 6.58 7.75
CA GLN A 194 -9.29 5.67 8.05
C GLN A 194 -10.63 6.23 7.60
N PHE A 195 -10.85 7.55 7.74
CA PHE A 195 -12.07 8.21 7.24
C PHE A 195 -12.17 8.14 5.71
N ARG A 196 -11.05 8.33 4.99
CA ARG A 196 -10.99 8.19 3.52
C ARG A 196 -11.15 6.75 3.04
N ALA A 197 -10.87 5.79 3.91
CA ALA A 197 -10.86 4.36 3.62
C ALA A 197 -12.03 3.62 4.30
N LYS A 198 -13.17 4.30 4.54
CA LYS A 198 -14.37 3.62 5.06
C LYS A 198 -14.81 2.50 4.13
N HIS A 199 -14.69 2.69 2.82
CA HIS A 199 -14.71 1.63 1.82
C HIS A 199 -13.30 1.47 1.24
N LEU A 200 -12.60 0.42 1.66
CA LEU A 200 -11.25 0.11 1.20
C LEU A 200 -11.30 -1.09 0.27
N LEU A 201 -11.01 -0.85 -1.01
CA LEU A 201 -10.97 -1.86 -2.05
C LEU A 201 -9.51 -2.18 -2.39
N VAL A 202 -9.14 -3.45 -2.40
CA VAL A 202 -7.75 -3.88 -2.67
C VAL A 202 -7.73 -4.94 -3.76
N ASP A 203 -6.92 -4.70 -4.79
CA ASP A 203 -6.65 -5.63 -5.89
C ASP A 203 -5.40 -6.48 -5.60
N GLU A 204 -5.31 -7.66 -6.21
CA GLU A 204 -4.23 -8.65 -6.09
C GLU A 204 -3.79 -8.93 -4.64
N TYR A 205 -4.76 -9.19 -3.77
CA TYR A 205 -4.55 -9.42 -2.34
C TYR A 205 -3.68 -10.65 -2.04
N GLN A 206 -3.59 -11.61 -2.96
CA GLN A 206 -2.73 -12.79 -2.82
C GLN A 206 -1.23 -12.50 -2.92
N ASP A 207 -0.85 -11.36 -3.49
CA ASP A 207 0.55 -10.99 -3.77
C ASP A 207 1.12 -10.00 -2.71
N ILE A 208 0.38 -9.72 -1.64
CA ILE A 208 0.80 -8.74 -0.62
C ILE A 208 1.81 -9.34 0.37
N ASN A 209 2.75 -8.50 0.83
CA ASN A 209 3.66 -8.83 1.93
C ASN A 209 3.13 -8.37 3.31
N THR A 210 3.87 -8.69 4.37
CA THR A 210 3.49 -8.36 5.76
C THR A 210 3.34 -6.86 6.00
N ALA A 211 4.22 -6.03 5.45
CA ALA A 211 4.14 -4.58 5.61
C ALA A 211 2.93 -3.98 4.89
N GLN A 212 2.61 -4.46 3.69
CA GLN A 212 1.41 -4.08 2.94
C GLN A 212 0.13 -4.52 3.64
N PHE A 213 0.10 -5.75 4.16
CA PHE A 213 -0.99 -6.24 5.02
C PHE A 213 -1.19 -5.32 6.23
N ARG A 214 -0.11 -4.94 6.91
CA ARG A 214 -0.17 -4.02 8.06
C ARG A 214 -0.77 -2.67 7.69
N LEU A 215 -0.42 -2.12 6.52
CA LEU A 215 -1.00 -0.87 6.04
C LEU A 215 -2.52 -1.01 5.83
N ILE A 216 -2.97 -2.08 5.18
CA ILE A 216 -4.40 -2.38 4.96
C ILE A 216 -5.12 -2.55 6.30
N GLU A 217 -4.52 -3.26 7.25
CA GLU A 217 -5.08 -3.46 8.59
C GLU A 217 -5.26 -2.13 9.34
N LEU A 218 -4.24 -1.26 9.32
CA LEU A 218 -4.32 0.06 9.95
C LEU A 218 -5.46 0.91 9.34
N LEU A 219 -5.57 0.92 8.02
CA LEU A 219 -6.57 1.72 7.29
C LEU A 219 -8.00 1.20 7.46
N SER A 220 -8.19 -0.12 7.52
CA SER A 220 -9.53 -0.74 7.58
C SER A 220 -10.09 -0.90 9.00
N ARG A 221 -9.27 -0.72 10.05
CA ARG A 221 -9.61 -1.07 11.44
C ARG A 221 -10.94 -0.48 11.95
N GLU A 222 -11.27 0.77 11.58
CA GLU A 222 -12.50 1.45 12.01
C GLU A 222 -13.72 1.11 11.15
N SER A 223 -13.52 0.56 9.96
CA SER A 223 -14.57 0.29 8.98
C SER A 223 -14.35 -1.06 8.31
N ARG A 224 -14.21 -2.10 9.16
CA ARG A 224 -13.96 -3.48 8.70
C ARG A 224 -14.97 -3.93 7.65
N ASN A 225 -16.23 -3.52 7.81
CA ASN A 225 -17.32 -3.86 6.90
C ASN A 225 -17.16 -3.28 5.48
N GLY A 226 -16.36 -2.23 5.30
CA GLY A 226 -16.07 -1.67 3.99
C GLY A 226 -14.80 -2.20 3.34
N LEU A 227 -14.07 -3.12 4.00
CA LEU A 227 -12.92 -3.80 3.40
C LEU A 227 -13.40 -4.83 2.37
N PHE A 228 -12.97 -4.66 1.13
CA PHE A 228 -13.26 -5.55 0.02
C PHE A 228 -11.97 -5.87 -0.72
N VAL A 229 -11.58 -7.14 -0.74
CA VAL A 229 -10.30 -7.56 -1.29
C VAL A 229 -10.52 -8.65 -2.34
N VAL A 230 -9.73 -8.61 -3.42
CA VAL A 230 -9.81 -9.58 -4.50
C VAL A 230 -8.45 -10.24 -4.68
N GLY A 231 -8.41 -11.56 -4.79
CA GLY A 231 -7.18 -12.32 -5.01
C GLY A 231 -7.36 -13.73 -5.52
#